data_AF-A0A428SPS1-F1
#
_entry.id   AF-A0A428SPS1-F1
#
_cell.length_a   1.000
_cell.length_b   1.000
_cell.length_c   1.000
_cell.angle_alpha   90.00
_cell.angle_beta   90.00
_cell.angle_gamma   90.00
#
_symmetry.space_group_name_H-M   'P 1'
#
loop_
_entity.id
_entity.type
_entity.pdbx_description
1 polymer ?
#
loop_
_entity_poly.entity_id
_entity_poly.type
_entity_poly.pdbx_seq_one_letter_code
_entity_poly.pdbx_strand_id
1 'polypeptide(L)'
;MKFTAAFVALLSATGAIAAPAASSDSVSMMAATPQWTIQGLSRSCDKPDTTCTWNFKINTGSGAATACKYVVKGKTASRRNGGPAKCGTFTITSGWSGQFGADKGFTTVSVVSSKKQIIYPAYTDKQLAGGKVVKPDQSYAPQALP
;
A
#
# COMPACT_ATOMS: atom_id res chain seq x y z
N MET A 1 36.09 27.85 52.82
CA MET A 1 35.56 26.65 52.13
C MET A 1 35.35 27.03 50.67
N LYS A 2 36.07 26.38 49.75
CA LYS A 2 36.04 26.65 48.31
C LYS A 2 35.01 25.71 47.68
N PHE A 3 33.95 26.26 47.07
CA PHE A 3 33.06 25.48 46.21
C PHE A 3 33.18 26.00 44.79
N THR A 4 33.99 25.30 44.00
CA THR A 4 34.13 25.50 42.57
C THR A 4 32.88 24.93 41.89
N ALA A 5 32.04 25.78 41.31
CA ALA A 5 30.91 25.36 40.50
C ALA A 5 31.42 24.88 39.14
N ALA A 6 31.35 23.57 38.89
CA ALA A 6 31.61 22.99 37.58
C ALA A 6 30.40 23.21 36.67
N PHE A 7 30.58 24.04 35.64
CA PHE A 7 29.63 24.16 34.52
C PHE A 7 29.74 22.90 33.65
N VAL A 8 28.72 22.05 33.66
CA VAL A 8 28.57 20.93 32.72
C VAL A 8 27.91 21.48 31.46
N ALA A 9 28.68 21.60 30.38
CA ALA A 9 28.17 21.94 29.06
C ALA A 9 27.42 20.74 28.46
N LEU A 10 26.11 20.87 28.27
CA LEU A 10 25.27 19.92 27.54
C LEU A 10 25.53 20.07 26.04
N LEU A 11 26.20 19.08 25.42
CA LEU A 11 26.28 18.94 23.97
C LEU A 11 24.92 18.47 23.43
N SER A 12 24.12 19.40 22.89
CA SER A 12 22.95 19.06 22.08
C SER A 12 23.42 18.51 20.73
N ALA A 13 23.46 17.18 20.61
CA ALA A 13 23.64 16.49 19.35
C ALA A 13 22.38 16.66 18.48
N THR A 14 22.36 17.66 17.62
CA THR A 14 21.43 17.72 16.48
C THR A 14 21.78 16.58 15.53
N GLY A 15 21.10 15.45 15.69
CA GLY A 15 21.14 14.36 14.72
C GLY A 15 20.54 14.84 13.40
N ALA A 16 21.40 15.23 12.46
CA ALA A 16 21.01 15.40 11.07
C ALA A 16 20.68 14.01 10.52
N ILE A 17 19.40 13.72 10.30
CA ILE A 17 18.98 12.54 9.54
C ILE A 17 19.41 12.81 8.10
N ALA A 18 20.56 12.27 7.70
CA ALA A 18 21.01 12.32 6.32
C ALA A 18 19.97 11.60 5.45
N ALA A 19 19.18 12.37 4.70
CA ALA A 19 18.38 11.81 3.61
C ALA A 19 19.34 11.23 2.56
N PRO A 20 19.08 10.03 1.99
CA PRO A 20 19.90 9.51 0.91
C PRO A 20 19.95 10.53 -0.23
N ALA A 21 21.17 10.96 -0.59
CA ALA A 21 21.37 11.78 -1.79
C ALA A 21 20.97 10.95 -3.01
N ALA A 22 20.14 11.51 -3.88
CA ALA A 22 19.84 10.90 -5.17
C ALA A 22 21.15 10.75 -5.96
N SER A 23 21.51 9.52 -6.32
CA SER A 23 22.64 9.24 -7.21
C SER A 23 22.34 9.84 -8.58
N SER A 24 23.24 10.68 -9.08
CA SER A 24 23.14 11.40 -10.37
C SER A 24 23.01 10.51 -11.60
N ASP A 25 23.24 9.21 -11.46
CA ASP A 25 23.24 8.22 -12.54
C ASP A 25 21.96 7.37 -12.59
N SER A 26 20.91 7.75 -11.85
CA SER A 26 19.66 7.00 -11.78
C SER A 26 18.43 7.89 -11.91
N VAL A 27 17.46 7.45 -12.72
CA VAL A 27 16.15 8.11 -12.87
C VAL A 27 15.16 7.41 -11.94
N SER A 28 14.49 8.19 -11.10
CA SER A 28 13.39 7.67 -10.27
C SER A 28 12.18 7.34 -11.15
N MET A 29 11.66 6.13 -11.01
CA MET A 29 10.39 5.73 -11.64
C MET A 29 9.16 6.10 -10.80
N MET A 30 9.37 6.77 -9.65
CA MET A 30 8.27 7.29 -8.83
C MET A 30 7.73 8.55 -9.46
N ALA A 31 6.41 8.68 -9.54
CA ALA A 31 5.77 9.90 -10.00
C ALA A 31 5.93 11.01 -8.95
N ALA A 32 6.17 12.23 -9.42
CA ALA A 32 6.25 13.44 -8.59
C ALA A 32 4.85 13.93 -8.14
N THR A 33 4.10 13.07 -7.47
CA THR A 33 2.75 13.36 -6.94
C THR A 33 2.62 12.86 -5.50
N PRO A 34 1.64 13.37 -4.72
CA PRO A 34 1.40 12.88 -3.36
C PRO A 34 1.26 11.36 -3.30
N GLN A 35 1.58 10.80 -2.13
CA GLN A 35 1.33 9.38 -1.86
C GLN A 35 -0.17 9.08 -1.94
N TRP A 36 -0.48 7.88 -2.41
CA TRP A 36 -1.85 7.38 -2.44
C TRP A 36 -2.09 6.49 -1.22
N THR A 37 -3.20 6.72 -0.53
CA THR A 37 -3.62 5.90 0.60
C THR A 37 -4.77 5.01 0.19
N ILE A 38 -4.62 3.71 0.42
CA ILE A 38 -5.73 2.76 0.37
C ILE A 38 -6.40 2.74 1.74
N GLN A 39 -7.65 3.22 1.77
CA GLN A 39 -8.40 3.45 3.00
C GLN A 39 -9.46 2.38 3.22
N GLY A 40 -9.56 1.89 4.46
CA GLY A 40 -10.64 1.03 4.91
C GLY A 40 -10.73 -0.31 4.16
N LEU A 41 -9.59 -0.85 3.72
CA LEU A 41 -9.58 -2.06 2.91
C LEU A 41 -10.09 -3.28 3.69
N SER A 42 -11.03 -4.00 3.10
CA SER A 42 -11.51 -5.29 3.59
C SER A 42 -11.71 -6.25 2.43
N ARG A 43 -11.52 -7.55 2.68
CA ARG A 43 -11.85 -8.64 1.76
C ARG A 43 -12.74 -9.65 2.46
N SER A 44 -13.90 -9.90 1.89
CA SER A 44 -14.81 -10.96 2.35
C SER A 44 -15.03 -11.96 1.23
N CYS A 45 -14.84 -13.24 1.55
CA CYS A 45 -15.07 -14.34 0.62
C CYS A 45 -16.28 -15.15 1.07
N ASP A 46 -17.02 -15.68 0.11
CA ASP A 46 -18.09 -16.63 0.37
C ASP A 46 -17.54 -17.95 0.95
N LYS A 47 -18.38 -18.70 1.67
CA LYS A 47 -17.99 -19.97 2.29
C LYS A 47 -17.37 -20.98 1.30
N PRO A 48 -17.85 -21.09 0.04
CA PRO A 48 -17.23 -21.94 -0.97
C PRO A 48 -15.90 -21.44 -1.54
N ASP A 49 -15.46 -20.23 -1.19
CA ASP A 49 -14.30 -19.54 -1.80
C ASP A 49 -14.39 -19.48 -3.34
N THR A 50 -15.57 -19.12 -3.84
CA THR A 50 -15.83 -18.90 -5.26
C THR A 50 -15.96 -17.43 -5.63
N THR A 51 -16.19 -16.56 -4.65
CA THR A 51 -16.33 -15.13 -4.81
C THR A 51 -15.71 -14.40 -3.62
N CYS A 52 -14.73 -13.55 -3.88
CA CYS A 52 -14.18 -12.62 -2.90
C CYS A 52 -14.49 -11.19 -3.31
N THR A 53 -15.16 -10.44 -2.43
CA THR A 53 -15.45 -9.03 -2.57
C THR A 53 -14.47 -8.21 -1.75
N TRP A 54 -13.81 -7.28 -2.41
CA TRP A 54 -12.91 -6.28 -1.84
C TRP A 54 -13.62 -4.92 -1.81
N ASN A 55 -13.55 -4.25 -0.68
CA ASN A 55 -14.04 -2.88 -0.52
C ASN A 55 -12.93 -2.01 0.04
N PHE A 56 -12.68 -0.87 -0.58
CA PHE A 56 -11.69 0.12 -0.14
C PHE A 56 -11.96 1.47 -0.81
N LYS A 57 -11.26 2.51 -0.36
CA LYS A 57 -11.21 3.81 -1.07
C LYS A 57 -9.78 4.13 -1.48
N ILE A 58 -9.64 4.80 -2.62
CA ILE A 58 -8.36 5.26 -3.16
C ILE A 58 -8.31 6.78 -2.94
N ASN A 59 -7.43 7.23 -2.04
CA ASN A 59 -7.17 8.64 -1.81
C ASN A 59 -5.83 9.01 -2.42
N THR A 60 -5.80 9.90 -3.41
CA THR A 60 -4.57 10.31 -4.11
C THR A 60 -3.85 11.48 -3.45
N GLY A 61 -4.15 11.76 -2.18
CA GLY A 61 -3.65 12.92 -1.45
C GLY A 61 -4.24 14.26 -1.93
N SER A 62 -5.23 14.21 -2.81
CA SER A 62 -5.91 15.37 -3.38
C SER A 62 -7.37 15.00 -3.69
N GLY A 63 -8.30 15.89 -3.36
CA GLY A 63 -9.73 15.69 -3.60
C GLY A 63 -10.37 14.58 -2.76
N ALA A 64 -11.56 14.14 -3.19
CA ALA A 64 -12.31 13.10 -2.50
C ALA A 64 -11.79 11.70 -2.85
N ALA A 65 -11.74 10.82 -1.84
CA ALA A 65 -11.34 9.43 -2.05
C ALA A 65 -12.34 8.68 -2.93
N THR A 66 -11.85 7.93 -3.92
CA THR A 66 -12.68 7.15 -4.83
C THR A 66 -13.01 5.80 -4.22
N ALA A 67 -14.30 5.51 -3.98
CA ALA A 67 -14.74 4.21 -3.50
C ALA A 67 -14.56 3.13 -4.57
N CYS A 68 -14.12 1.95 -4.16
CA CYS A 68 -13.88 0.82 -5.04
C CYS A 68 -14.48 -0.45 -4.44
N LYS A 69 -15.33 -1.11 -5.24
CA LYS A 69 -15.81 -2.47 -4.99
C LYS A 69 -15.26 -3.37 -6.08
N TYR A 70 -14.32 -4.23 -5.70
CA TYR A 70 -13.62 -5.12 -6.62
C TYR A 70 -13.97 -6.57 -6.30
N VAL A 71 -14.44 -7.33 -7.29
CA VAL A 71 -14.93 -8.71 -7.10
C VAL A 71 -14.07 -9.68 -7.89
N VAL A 72 -13.51 -10.67 -7.20
CA VAL A 72 -12.77 -11.79 -7.79
C VAL A 72 -13.66 -13.03 -7.73
N LYS A 73 -13.79 -13.75 -8.85
CA LYS A 73 -14.60 -14.97 -8.94
C LYS A 73 -13.79 -16.15 -9.45
N GLY A 74 -14.23 -17.36 -9.12
CA GLY A 74 -13.68 -18.62 -9.57
C GLY A 74 -13.25 -19.52 -8.41
N LYS A 75 -12.92 -20.79 -8.71
CA LYS A 75 -12.42 -21.72 -7.69
C LYS A 75 -11.19 -21.14 -6.99
N THR A 76 -11.18 -21.22 -5.66
CA THR A 76 -10.18 -20.62 -4.76
C THR A 76 -9.99 -19.13 -5.00
N ALA A 77 -11.09 -18.36 -5.00
CA ALA A 77 -11.12 -16.93 -5.32
C ALA A 77 -10.17 -16.11 -4.42
N SER A 78 -9.99 -16.52 -3.16
CA SER A 78 -9.08 -15.89 -2.19
C SER A 78 -7.61 -15.91 -2.61
N ARG A 79 -7.23 -16.84 -3.51
CA ARG A 79 -5.85 -17.09 -3.95
C ARG A 79 -5.69 -16.99 -5.47
N ARG A 80 -6.61 -16.28 -6.12
CA ARG A 80 -6.68 -16.17 -7.58
C ARG A 80 -6.31 -14.76 -8.04
N ASN A 81 -5.81 -14.67 -9.26
CA ASN A 81 -5.67 -13.42 -9.96
C ASN A 81 -7.04 -12.86 -10.36
N GLY A 82 -7.19 -11.55 -10.42
CA GLY A 82 -8.45 -10.96 -10.84
C GLY A 82 -8.29 -9.66 -11.59
N GLY A 83 -9.43 -9.12 -12.01
CA GLY A 83 -9.53 -7.96 -12.88
C GLY A 83 -9.35 -8.31 -14.37
N PRO A 84 -9.28 -7.28 -15.23
CA PRO A 84 -9.37 -5.86 -14.87
C PRO A 84 -10.77 -5.46 -14.41
N ALA A 85 -10.84 -4.60 -13.39
CA ALA A 85 -12.08 -3.98 -12.90
C ALA A 85 -11.93 -2.45 -12.85
N LYS A 86 -13.02 -1.72 -13.04
CA LYS A 86 -13.02 -0.25 -12.98
C LYS A 86 -13.53 0.24 -11.63
N CYS A 87 -12.83 1.22 -11.06
CA CYS A 87 -13.22 1.95 -9.87
C CYS A 87 -13.03 3.44 -10.11
N GLY A 88 -14.09 4.11 -10.59
CA GLY A 88 -13.98 5.48 -11.10
C GLY A 88 -12.98 5.56 -12.26
N THR A 89 -11.98 6.42 -12.13
CA THR A 89 -10.90 6.60 -13.13
C THR A 89 -9.77 5.58 -12.99
N PHE A 90 -9.83 4.68 -11.99
CA PHE A 90 -8.82 3.66 -11.74
C PHE A 90 -9.18 2.32 -12.40
N THR A 91 -8.14 1.59 -12.82
CA THR A 91 -8.22 0.20 -13.25
C THR A 91 -7.50 -0.67 -12.23
N ILE A 92 -8.18 -1.71 -11.76
CA ILE A 92 -7.73 -2.61 -10.70
C ILE A 92 -7.49 -4.01 -11.27
N THR A 93 -6.32 -4.57 -11.01
CA THR A 93 -6.03 -6.00 -11.16
C THR A 93 -5.42 -6.52 -9.88
N SER A 94 -5.39 -7.85 -9.69
CA SER A 94 -4.69 -8.43 -8.56
C SER A 94 -4.01 -9.74 -8.91
N GLY A 95 -2.92 -10.04 -8.22
CA GLY A 95 -2.20 -11.31 -8.30
C GLY A 95 -1.94 -11.89 -6.92
N TRP A 96 -2.14 -13.19 -6.74
CA TRP A 96 -1.80 -13.89 -5.50
C TRP A 96 -0.45 -14.62 -5.67
N SER A 97 0.39 -14.56 -4.65
CA SER A 97 1.65 -15.31 -4.58
C SER A 97 1.75 -16.05 -3.25
N GLY A 98 2.17 -17.32 -3.33
CA GLY A 98 2.54 -18.16 -2.20
C GLY A 98 4.04 -18.45 -2.13
N GLN A 99 4.87 -17.66 -2.83
CA GLN A 99 6.29 -17.97 -3.05
C GLN A 99 7.12 -18.11 -1.77
N PHE A 100 6.66 -17.53 -0.65
CA PHE A 100 7.36 -17.55 0.63
C PHE A 100 6.94 -18.69 1.58
N GLY A 101 6.24 -19.70 1.04
CA GLY A 101 5.86 -20.91 1.77
C GLY A 101 4.43 -20.91 2.32
N ALA A 102 4.08 -22.00 3.00
CA ALA A 102 2.78 -22.18 3.62
C ALA A 102 2.48 -21.03 4.61
N ASP A 103 1.26 -20.50 4.55
CA ASP A 103 0.77 -19.39 5.41
C ASP A 103 1.48 -18.03 5.23
N LYS A 104 2.29 -17.88 4.19
CA LYS A 104 2.92 -16.61 3.77
C LYS A 104 2.35 -16.08 2.45
N GLY A 105 1.16 -16.54 2.09
CA GLY A 105 0.43 -16.05 0.92
C GLY A 105 0.07 -14.58 1.04
N PHE A 106 0.13 -13.87 -0.07
CA PHE A 106 -0.28 -12.47 -0.17
C PHE A 106 -0.89 -12.17 -1.54
N THR A 107 -1.73 -11.16 -1.57
CA THR A 107 -2.28 -10.60 -2.80
C THR A 107 -1.72 -9.21 -3.01
N THR A 108 -1.12 -8.99 -4.18
CA THR A 108 -0.78 -7.65 -4.67
C THR A 108 -1.93 -7.15 -5.53
N VAL A 109 -2.37 -5.93 -5.28
CA VAL A 109 -3.37 -5.21 -6.07
C VAL A 109 -2.63 -4.17 -6.90
N SER A 110 -2.80 -4.19 -8.21
CA SER A 110 -2.32 -3.12 -9.08
C SER A 110 -3.42 -2.08 -9.25
N VAL A 111 -3.16 -0.85 -8.85
CA VAL A 111 -4.11 0.28 -8.96
C VAL A 111 -3.56 1.27 -9.96
N VAL A 112 -4.13 1.31 -11.16
CA VAL A 112 -3.67 2.16 -12.27
C VAL A 112 -4.62 3.34 -12.45
N SER A 113 -4.11 4.57 -12.42
CA SER A 113 -4.91 5.76 -12.77
C SER A 113 -4.92 6.03 -14.27
N SER A 114 -5.88 6.81 -14.72
CA SER A 114 -5.91 7.37 -16.08
C SER A 114 -4.71 8.29 -16.41
N LYS A 115 -3.96 8.76 -15.41
CA LYS A 115 -2.78 9.62 -15.57
C LYS A 115 -1.48 8.83 -15.78
N LYS A 116 -1.57 7.55 -16.17
CA LYS A 116 -0.41 6.64 -16.29
C LYS A 116 0.39 6.54 -14.99
N GLN A 117 -0.28 6.44 -13.85
CA GLN A 117 0.36 6.20 -12.56
C GLN A 117 -0.12 4.89 -11.95
N ILE A 118 0.73 4.22 -11.18
CA ILE A 118 0.43 2.92 -10.57
C ILE A 118 0.95 2.80 -9.14
N ILE A 119 0.18 2.15 -8.27
CA ILE A 119 0.67 1.63 -6.98
C ILE A 119 0.43 0.11 -6.92
N TYR A 120 1.24 -0.57 -6.12
CA TYR A 120 1.15 -2.02 -5.87
C TYR A 120 0.92 -2.36 -4.38
N PRO A 121 -0.23 -2.01 -3.78
CA PRO A 121 -0.59 -2.46 -2.45
C PRO A 121 -0.53 -3.98 -2.31
N ALA A 122 0.12 -4.47 -1.25
CA ALA A 122 0.22 -5.89 -0.98
C ALA A 122 -0.32 -6.22 0.41
N TYR A 123 -1.16 -7.25 0.50
CA TYR A 123 -1.79 -7.68 1.73
C TYR A 123 -1.64 -9.18 1.91
N THR A 124 -1.18 -9.59 3.08
CA THR A 124 -1.09 -11.00 3.47
C THR A 124 -2.48 -11.61 3.61
N ASP A 125 -2.59 -12.93 3.41
CA ASP A 125 -3.84 -13.65 3.66
C ASP A 125 -4.33 -13.48 5.10
N LYS A 126 -3.40 -13.31 6.06
CA LYS A 126 -3.72 -13.02 7.46
C LYS A 126 -4.37 -11.65 7.66
N GLN A 127 -3.90 -10.61 6.98
CA GLN A 127 -4.51 -9.28 7.02
C GLN A 127 -5.92 -9.29 6.42
N LEU A 128 -6.15 -10.12 5.40
CA LEU A 128 -7.39 -10.18 4.64
C LEU A 128 -8.42 -11.17 5.22
N ALA A 129 -8.07 -11.91 6.26
CA ALA A 129 -8.92 -12.95 6.80
C ALA A 129 -10.16 -12.38 7.51
N GLY A 130 -11.31 -13.03 7.29
CA GLY A 130 -12.53 -12.78 8.06
C GLY A 130 -13.22 -11.44 7.79
N GLY A 131 -13.03 -10.82 6.62
CA GLY A 131 -13.76 -9.58 6.28
C GLY A 131 -13.35 -8.36 7.08
N LYS A 132 -12.26 -8.46 7.87
CA LYS A 132 -11.81 -7.38 8.74
C LYS A 132 -11.24 -6.23 7.93
N VAL A 133 -11.43 -5.02 8.43
CA VAL A 133 -10.77 -3.84 7.88
C VAL A 133 -9.30 -3.90 8.27
N VAL A 134 -8.42 -3.90 7.27
CA VAL A 134 -6.97 -3.80 7.46
C VAL A 134 -6.65 -2.48 8.14
N LYS A 135 -5.88 -2.54 9.22
CA LYS A 135 -5.35 -1.36 9.90
C LYS A 135 -3.84 -1.49 10.15
N PRO A 136 -3.08 -0.39 10.10
CA PRO A 136 -3.53 0.94 9.64
C PRO A 136 -3.83 0.94 8.13
N ASP A 137 -4.48 2.00 7.65
CA ASP A 137 -4.52 2.28 6.21
C ASP A 137 -3.10 2.42 5.68
N GLN A 138 -2.86 2.01 4.43
CA GLN A 138 -1.52 1.92 3.87
C GLN A 138 -1.33 2.96 2.76
N SER A 139 -0.21 3.66 2.80
CA SER A 139 0.17 4.69 1.83
C SER A 139 1.32 4.23 0.95
N TYR A 140 1.27 4.61 -0.33
CA TYR A 140 2.18 4.16 -1.37
C TYR A 140 2.59 5.33 -2.25
N ALA A 141 3.88 5.42 -2.59
CA ALA A 141 4.33 6.35 -3.62
C ALA A 141 3.92 5.79 -5.00
N PRO A 142 3.14 6.51 -5.81
CA PRO A 142 2.82 6.07 -7.16
C PRO A 142 4.06 6.08 -8.06
N GLN A 143 4.15 5.08 -8.93
CA GLN A 143 5.12 5.04 -10.03
C GLN A 143 4.52 5.66 -11.28
N ALA A 144 5.36 6.30 -12.10
CA ALA A 144 5.00 6.71 -13.45
C ALA A 144 5.14 5.52 -14.40
N LEU A 145 4.09 5.24 -15.17
CA LEU A 145 4.15 4.28 -16.27
C LEU A 145 4.75 4.97 -17.51
N PRO A 146 5.53 4.25 -18.33
CA PRO A 146 6.05 4.77 -19.60
C PRO A 146 4.98 5.30 -20.58
#